data_AF-A0A1V4VES2-F1
#
_entry.id   AF-A0A1V4VES2-F1
#
_cell.length_a   1.000
_cell.length_b   1.000
_cell.length_c   1.000
_cell.angle_alpha   90.00
_cell.angle_beta   90.00
_cell.angle_gamma   90.00
#
_symmetry.space_group_name_H-M   'P 1'
#
loop_
_entity.id
_entity.type
_entity.pdbx_description
1 polymer ?
#
loop_
_entity_poly.entity_id
_entity_poly.type
_entity_poly.pdbx_seq_one_letter_code
_entity_poly.pdbx_strand_id
1 'polypeptide(L)' 'MMQHVVMLNNIGIGNYATAMASSLRHDLSVTYTRLIGEAVNYGKDGINIMIENGWFEEPPRSIDRRELAKEPVH' A
#
# COMPACT_ATOMS: atom_id res chain seq x y z
N MET A 1 17.45 -1.31 1.81
CA MET A 1 17.27 0.16 1.70
C MET A 1 15.90 0.53 1.15
N MET A 2 15.49 0.10 -0.07
CA MET A 2 14.17 0.43 -0.63
C MET A 2 12.97 -0.05 0.21
N GLN A 3 13.03 -1.28 0.74
CA GLN A 3 11.97 -1.81 1.62
C GLN A 3 11.72 -0.89 2.83
N HIS A 4 12.77 -0.33 3.43
CA HIS A 4 12.63 0.60 4.55
C HIS A 4 11.98 1.92 4.11
N VAL A 5 12.29 2.42 2.90
CA VAL A 5 11.66 3.64 2.36
C VAL A 5 10.17 3.45 2.19
N VAL A 6 9.74 2.34 1.58
CA VAL A 6 8.31 2.05 1.37
C VAL A 6 7.59 1.79 2.69
N MET A 7 8.23 1.08 3.63
CA MET A 7 7.69 0.88 4.98
C MET A 7 7.51 2.20 5.74
N LEU A 8 8.51 3.08 5.73
CA LEU A 8 8.44 4.39 6.39
C LEU A 8 7.39 5.30 5.73
N ASN A 9 7.25 5.25 4.41
CA ASN A 9 6.19 5.95 3.70
C ASN A 9 4.80 5.47 4.15
N ASN A 10 4.59 4.14 4.27
CA ASN A 10 3.33 3.58 4.77
C ASN A 10 3.03 3.98 6.22
N ILE A 11 4.04 4.01 7.10
CA ILE A 11 3.91 4.54 8.46
C ILE A 11 3.51 6.03 8.43
N GLY A 12 4.11 6.82 7.54
CA GLY A 12 3.76 8.23 7.34
C GLY A 12 2.31 8.44 6.92
N ILE A 13 1.79 7.60 6.01
CA ILE A 13 0.38 7.59 5.60
C ILE A 13 -0.52 7.32 6.83
N GLY A 14 -0.18 6.32 7.65
CA GLY A 14 -0.92 6.02 8.89
C GLY A 14 -0.93 7.20 9.87
N ASN A 15 0.19 7.93 9.99
CA ASN A 15 0.26 9.14 10.81
C ASN A 15 -0.66 10.25 10.27
N TYR A 16 -0.71 10.47 8.95
CA TYR A 16 -1.64 11.44 8.35
C TYR A 16 -3.10 11.04 8.57
N ALA A 17 -3.45 9.77 8.43
CA ALA A 17 -4.80 9.28 8.71
C ALA A 17 -5.19 9.49 10.18
N THR A 18 -4.28 9.21 11.11
CA THR A 18 -4.50 9.39 12.55
C THR A 18 -4.63 10.88 12.92
N ALA A 19 -3.79 11.75 12.34
CA ALA A 19 -3.87 13.19 12.53
C ALA A 19 -5.17 13.75 11.97
N MET A 20 -5.60 13.27 10.79
CA MET A 20 -6.89 13.63 10.20
C MET A 20 -8.07 13.21 11.08
N ALA A 21 -8.07 11.98 11.58
CA ALA A 21 -9.15 11.45 12.41
C ALA A 21 -9.25 12.15 13.77
N SER A 22 -8.13 12.60 14.33
CA SER A 22 -8.10 13.34 15.60
C SER A 22 -8.38 14.83 15.44
N SER A 23 -8.30 15.37 14.22
CA SER A 23 -8.53 16.80 13.97
C SER A 23 -10.00 17.07 13.62
N LEU A 24 -10.66 17.92 14.41
CA LEU A 24 -12.04 18.37 14.13
C LEU A 24 -12.11 19.49 13.08
N ARG A 25 -10.96 19.88 12.52
CA ARG A 25 -10.82 20.98 11.57
C ARG A 25 -10.94 20.48 10.13
N HIS A 26 -12.04 20.84 9.46
CA HIS A 26 -12.34 20.39 8.10
C HIS A 26 -11.26 20.78 7.07
N ASP A 27 -10.69 21.97 7.17
CA ASP A 27 -9.59 22.44 6.31
C ASP A 27 -8.35 21.54 6.39
N LEU A 28 -8.04 21.04 7.59
CA LEU A 28 -6.97 20.09 7.81
C LEU A 28 -7.32 18.72 7.25
N SER A 29 -8.56 18.25 7.39
CA SER A 29 -9.00 16.95 6.84
C SER A 29 -8.84 16.89 5.32
N VAL A 30 -9.20 17.96 4.61
CA VAL A 30 -8.99 18.06 3.15
C VAL A 30 -7.51 18.01 2.80
N THR A 31 -6.67 18.74 3.57
CA THR A 31 -5.22 18.76 3.35
C THR A 31 -4.59 17.39 3.58
N TYR A 32 -4.93 16.71 4.68
CA TYR A 32 -4.44 15.35 4.96
C TYR A 32 -4.90 14.35 3.90
N THR A 33 -6.14 14.44 3.42
CA THR A 33 -6.64 13.56 2.35
C THR A 33 -5.81 13.69 1.08
N ARG A 34 -5.50 14.93 0.66
CA ARG A 34 -4.63 15.18 -0.50
C ARG A 34 -3.24 14.59 -0.29
N LEU A 35 -2.62 14.85 0.87
CA LEU A 35 -1.28 14.35 1.21
C LEU A 35 -1.22 12.82 1.25
N ILE A 36 -2.26 12.16 1.79
CA ILE A 36 -2.38 10.70 1.78
C ILE A 36 -2.39 10.19 0.33
N GLY A 37 -3.17 10.79 -0.56
CA GLY A 37 -3.20 10.40 -1.97
C GLY A 37 -1.84 10.52 -2.67
N GLU A 38 -1.14 11.64 -2.44
CA GLU A 38 0.22 11.86 -2.97
C GLU A 38 1.21 10.83 -2.41
N ALA A 39 1.17 10.56 -1.10
CA ALA A 39 2.05 9.59 -0.44
C ALA A 39 1.79 8.15 -0.90
N VAL A 40 0.53 7.76 -1.15
CA VAL A 40 0.16 6.45 -1.69
C VAL A 40 0.73 6.26 -3.09
N ASN A 41 0.63 7.27 -3.96
CA ASN A 41 1.22 7.20 -5.30
C ASN A 41 2.74 7.04 -5.23
N TYR A 42 3.41 7.80 -4.36
CA TYR A 42 4.86 7.66 -4.15
C TYR A 42 5.24 6.25 -3.63
N GLY A 43 4.50 5.71 -2.66
CA GLY A 43 4.71 4.36 -2.16
C GLY A 43 4.51 3.29 -3.23
N LYS A 44 3.47 3.45 -4.07
CA LYS A 44 3.19 2.56 -5.21
C LYS A 44 4.35 2.54 -6.20
N ASP A 45 4.93 3.68 -6.54
CA ASP A 45 6.08 3.74 -7.45
C ASP A 45 7.29 2.98 -6.86
N GLY A 46 7.52 3.13 -5.55
CA GLY A 46 8.53 2.34 -4.84
C GLY A 46 8.26 0.84 -4.88
N ILE A 47 7.00 0.42 -4.70
CA ILE A 47 6.59 -0.99 -4.81
C ILE A 47 6.78 -1.53 -6.24
N ASN A 48 6.40 -0.77 -7.27
CA ASN A 48 6.58 -1.17 -8.67
C ASN A 48 8.06 -1.43 -8.98
N ILE A 49 8.96 -0.54 -8.55
CA ILE A 49 10.42 -0.74 -8.69
C ILE A 49 10.86 -2.03 -8.00
N MET A 50 10.37 -2.30 -6.79
CA MET A 50 10.72 -3.53 -6.08
C MET A 50 10.19 -4.79 -6.77
N ILE A 51 9.01 -4.74 -7.38
CA ILE A 51 8.45 -5.85 -8.17
C ILE A 51 9.28 -6.08 -9.44
N GLU A 52 9.57 -5.02 -10.20
CA GLU A 52 10.34 -5.09 -11.45
C GLU A 52 11.75 -5.69 -11.23
N ASN A 53 12.35 -5.42 -10.07
CA ASN A 53 13.67 -5.95 -9.71
C ASN A 53 13.61 -7.25 -8.89
N GLY A 54 12.43 -7.81 -8.62
CA GLY A 54 12.27 -9.03 -7.80
C GLY A 54 12.69 -8.88 -6.34
N TRP A 55 12.67 -7.65 -5.81
CA TRP A 55 12.97 -7.34 -4.40
C TRP A 55 11.73 -7.39 -3.51
N PHE A 56 10.54 -7.32 -4.09
CA PHE A 56 9.29 -7.43 -3.35
C PHE A 56 8.90 -8.90 -3.20
N GLU A 57 8.73 -9.34 -1.95
CA GLU A 57 8.32 -10.72 -1.68
C GLU A 57 6.86 -10.93 -2.10
N GLU A 58 6.61 -12.07 -2.74
CA GLU A 58 5.24 -12.49 -3.00
C GLU A 58 4.62 -13.00 -1.69
N PRO A 59 3.48 -12.45 -1.24
CA PRO A 59 2.82 -12.95 -0.05
C PRO A 59 2.34 -14.40 -0.26
N PRO A 60 2.28 -15.21 0.81
CA PRO A 60 1.78 -16.58 0.70
C PRO A 60 0.38 -16.59 0.11
N ARG A 61 0.24 -17.17 -1.08
CA ARG A 61 -1.04 -17.35 -1.75
C ARG A 61 -1.73 -18.58 -1.17
N SER A 62 -3.01 -18.45 -0.81
CA SER A 62 -3.84 -19.62 -0.59
C SER A 62 -3.91 -20.40 -1.89
N ILE A 63 -3.70 -21.71 -1.84
CA ILE A 63 -3.76 -22.55 -3.04
C ILE A 63 -5.20 -22.52 -3.57
N ASP A 64 -5.41 -22.20 -4.86
CA ASP A 64 -6.73 -22.33 -5.48
C ASP A 64 -7.09 -23.82 -5.56
N ARG A 65 -8.17 -24.21 -4.87
CA ARG A 65 -8.65 -25.59 -4.85
C ARG A 65 -9.10 -26.07 -6.23
N ARG A 66 -9.52 -25.18 -7.12
CA ARG A 66 -9.89 -25.49 -8.50
C ARG A 66 -8.66 -25.81 -9.35
N GLU A 67 -7.56 -25.07 -9.17
CA GLU A 67 -6.26 -25.42 -9.78
C GLU A 67 -5.76 -26.78 -9.27
N LEU A 68 -5.92 -27.06 -7.97
CA LEU A 68 -5.58 -28.39 -7.40
C LEU A 68 -6.43 -29.53 -7.97
N ALA A 69 -7.73 -29.28 -8.18
CA ALA A 69 -8.67 -30.26 -8.71
C ALA A 69 -8.64 -30.39 -10.25
N LYS A 70 -7.87 -29.54 -10.95
CA LYS A 70 -7.87 -29.40 -12.42
C LYS A 70 -9.27 -29.17 -12.99
N GLU A 71 -10.12 -28.46 -12.25
CA GLU A 71 -11.46 -28.11 -12.74
C GLU A 71 -11.35 -27.06 -13.85
N PRO A 72 -12.04 -27.24 -14.99
CA PRO A 72 -12.03 -26.25 -16.05
C PRO A 72 -12.69 -24.96 -15.56
N VAL A 73 -12.01 -23.82 -15.75
CA VAL A 73 -12.60 -22.50 -15.53
C VAL A 73 -13.66 -22.31 -16.62
N HIS A 74 -14.94 -22.39 -16.23
CA HIS A 74 -16.08 -22.17 -17.10
C HIS A 74 -16.14 -20.72 -17.58
#